data_AF-K2PVB1-F1
#
_entry.id   AF-K2PVB1-F1
#
_cell.length_a   1.000
_cell.length_b   1.000
_cell.length_c   1.000
_cell.angle_alpha   90.00
_cell.angle_beta   90.00
_cell.angle_gamma   90.00
#
_symmetry.space_group_name_H-M   'P 1'
#
loop_
_entity.id
_entity.type
_entity.pdbx_description
1 polymer ?
#
loop_
_entity_poly.entity_id
_entity_poly.type
_entity_poly.pdbx_seq_one_letter_code
_entity_poly.pdbx_strand_id
1 'polypeptide(L)'
;MEYVLIFSAAVTLYFALGYVKATIKGWVLPNKVTWFLWGLAPMIAFFATLSSSGFSYGQIPVFMAGFTPLLVFGASFINKKSFWRITRFDVSCALLSLTTLLIWYITKNPDLAIFLAIVSDALAALPTLIKAWRYPETESIRPFAAGIFTTGVAFIAINTWNFAHVAFPVYLVLLNIVMTIMLAIRNKKTISKTTRT
;
A
#
# COMPACT_ATOMS: atom_id res chain seq x y z
N MET A 1 21.73 3.97 11.16
CA MET A 1 20.30 4.20 10.85
C MET A 1 20.03 4.11 9.35
N GLU A 2 20.82 4.79 8.52
CA GLU A 2 20.69 4.79 7.05
C GLU A 2 20.75 3.38 6.44
N TYR A 3 21.70 2.54 6.84
CA TYR A 3 21.81 1.15 6.37
C TYR A 3 20.54 0.32 6.63
N VAL A 4 19.85 0.57 7.76
CA VAL A 4 18.62 -0.13 8.12
C VAL A 4 17.47 0.29 7.20
N LEU A 5 17.40 1.58 6.84
CA LEU A 5 16.42 2.11 5.90
C LEU A 5 16.66 1.58 4.47
N ILE A 6 17.91 1.54 4.03
CA ILE A 6 18.31 0.98 2.73
C ILE A 6 17.99 -0.52 2.68
N PHE A 7 18.30 -1.26 3.75
CA PHE A 7 17.98 -2.69 3.83
C PHE A 7 16.46 -2.92 3.78
N SER A 8 15.67 -2.16 4.54
CA SER A 8 14.21 -2.22 4.50
C SER A 8 13.67 -1.94 3.08
N ALA A 9 14.21 -0.94 2.39
CA ALA A 9 13.88 -0.65 1.00
C ALA A 9 14.21 -1.80 0.04
N ALA A 10 15.38 -2.42 0.18
CA ALA A 10 15.77 -3.58 -0.62
C ALA A 10 14.82 -4.78 -0.40
N VAL A 11 14.40 -5.01 0.85
CA VAL A 11 13.40 -6.03 1.19
C VAL A 11 12.06 -5.73 0.51
N THR A 12 11.55 -4.50 0.63
CA THR A 12 10.32 -4.06 -0.06
C THR A 12 10.41 -4.29 -1.57
N LEU A 13 11.53 -3.89 -2.19
CA LEU A 13 11.76 -4.08 -3.62
C LEU A 13 11.76 -5.55 -4.02
N TYR A 14 12.48 -6.40 -3.28
CA TYR A 14 12.57 -7.83 -3.57
C TYR A 14 11.18 -8.49 -3.60
N PHE A 15 10.34 -8.22 -2.59
CA PHE A 15 8.98 -8.76 -2.55
C PHE A 15 8.08 -8.16 -3.63
N ALA A 16 8.23 -6.88 -3.94
CA ALA A 16 7.50 -6.22 -5.03
C ALA A 16 7.86 -6.82 -6.40
N LEU A 17 9.15 -7.07 -6.69
CA LEU A 17 9.59 -7.72 -7.92
C LEU A 17 9.05 -9.15 -8.04
N GLY A 18 8.99 -9.88 -6.92
CA GLY A 18 8.32 -11.18 -6.87
C GLY A 18 6.83 -11.09 -7.24
N TYR A 19 6.13 -10.08 -6.74
CA TYR A 19 4.73 -9.82 -7.06
C TYR A 19 4.53 -9.38 -8.52
N VAL A 20 5.40 -8.51 -9.05
CA VAL A 20 5.43 -8.11 -10.47
C VAL A 20 5.60 -9.33 -11.37
N LYS A 21 6.58 -10.19 -11.08
CA LYS A 21 6.79 -11.43 -11.84
C LYS A 21 5.56 -12.34 -11.81
N ALA A 22 4.94 -12.50 -10.64
CA ALA A 22 3.71 -13.29 -10.51
C ALA A 22 2.52 -12.65 -11.25
N THR A 23 2.45 -11.32 -11.28
CA THR A 23 1.45 -10.55 -12.02
C THR A 23 1.59 -10.76 -13.52
N ILE A 24 2.80 -10.62 -14.06
CA ILE A 24 3.10 -10.82 -15.49
C ILE A 24 2.78 -12.26 -15.91
N LYS A 25 3.08 -13.24 -15.04
CA LYS A 25 2.75 -14.66 -15.27
C LYS A 25 1.26 -14.99 -15.11
N GLY A 26 0.45 -14.06 -14.63
CA GLY A 26 -0.98 -14.28 -14.41
C GLY A 26 -1.33 -15.15 -13.21
N TRP A 27 -0.36 -15.41 -12.32
CA TRP A 27 -0.60 -16.11 -11.05
C TRP A 27 -1.27 -15.22 -10.02
N VAL A 28 -1.05 -13.91 -10.13
CA VAL A 28 -1.64 -12.89 -9.26
C VAL A 28 -2.30 -11.85 -10.14
N LEU A 29 -3.49 -11.39 -9.73
CA LEU A 29 -4.32 -10.47 -10.51
C LEU A 29 -4.53 -9.18 -9.71
N PRO A 30 -3.54 -8.27 -9.63
CA PRO A 30 -3.64 -7.06 -8.82
C PRO A 30 -4.90 -6.26 -9.13
N ASN A 31 -5.54 -5.67 -8.11
CA ASN A 31 -6.58 -4.68 -8.35
C ASN A 31 -5.89 -3.37 -8.70
N LYS A 32 -5.96 -3.03 -9.98
CA LYS A 32 -5.16 -1.95 -10.51
C LYS A 32 -5.48 -0.58 -9.88
N VAL A 33 -6.72 -0.34 -9.45
CA VAL A 33 -7.09 0.92 -8.79
C VAL A 33 -6.42 1.04 -7.42
N THR A 34 -6.48 0.01 -6.59
CA THR A 34 -5.79 0.01 -5.29
C THR A 34 -4.28 0.23 -5.47
N TRP A 35 -3.64 -0.53 -6.36
CA TRP A 35 -2.19 -0.43 -6.58
C TRP A 35 -1.78 0.93 -7.16
N PHE A 36 -2.62 1.55 -7.98
CA PHE A 36 -2.39 2.93 -8.44
C PHE A 36 -2.50 3.93 -7.29
N LEU A 37 -3.57 3.87 -6.49
CA LEU A 37 -3.79 4.81 -5.39
C LEU A 37 -2.71 4.70 -4.29
N TRP A 38 -2.34 3.47 -3.92
CA TRP A 38 -1.22 3.20 -3.00
C TRP A 38 0.12 3.65 -3.55
N GLY A 39 0.28 3.69 -4.87
CA GLY A 39 1.48 4.21 -5.50
C GLY A 39 1.53 5.74 -5.54
N LEU A 40 0.40 6.35 -5.86
CA LEU A 40 0.29 7.77 -6.12
C LEU A 40 0.49 8.61 -4.86
N ALA A 41 -0.19 8.27 -3.75
CA ALA A 41 -0.18 9.09 -2.55
C ALA A 41 1.23 9.21 -1.91
N PRO A 42 2.00 8.13 -1.69
CA PRO A 42 3.36 8.25 -1.17
C PRO A 42 4.31 8.93 -2.14
N MET A 43 4.08 8.80 -3.45
CA MET A 43 4.92 9.47 -4.46
C MET A 43 4.71 10.99 -4.45
N ILE A 44 3.46 11.46 -4.29
CA ILE A 44 3.16 12.88 -4.05
C ILE A 44 3.85 13.35 -2.76
N ALA A 45 3.74 12.60 -1.67
CA ALA A 45 4.37 12.95 -0.39
C ALA A 45 5.91 13.01 -0.48
N PHE A 46 6.51 12.09 -1.23
CA PHE A 46 7.94 12.07 -1.51
C PHE A 46 8.39 13.33 -2.26
N PHE A 47 7.75 13.64 -3.40
CA PHE A 47 8.11 14.81 -4.20
C PHE A 47 7.81 16.13 -3.48
N ALA A 48 6.72 16.21 -2.72
CA ALA A 48 6.41 17.38 -1.90
C ALA A 48 7.54 17.66 -0.89
N THR A 49 7.93 16.64 -0.12
CA THR A 49 9.01 16.75 0.87
C THR A 49 10.36 17.02 0.20
N LEU A 50 10.64 16.40 -0.94
CA LEU A 50 11.87 16.61 -1.71
C LEU A 50 11.96 18.07 -2.19
N SER A 51 10.84 18.67 -2.60
CA SER A 51 10.79 20.05 -3.06
C SER A 51 10.87 21.09 -1.92
N SER A 52 10.34 20.78 -0.73
CA SER A 52 10.30 21.72 0.38
C SER A 52 11.54 21.67 1.26
N SER A 53 12.06 20.47 1.50
CA SER A 53 13.09 20.20 2.53
C SER A 53 14.32 19.50 1.98
N GLY A 54 14.34 19.16 0.68
CA GLY A 54 15.43 18.41 0.05
C GLY A 54 15.40 16.91 0.36
N PHE A 55 16.42 16.20 -0.13
CA PHE A 55 16.53 14.76 0.06
C PHE A 55 17.04 14.41 1.46
N SER A 56 16.45 13.38 2.06
CA SER A 56 17.01 12.71 3.24
C SER A 56 16.83 11.19 3.15
N TYR A 57 17.65 10.42 3.86
CA TYR A 57 17.50 8.96 3.92
C TYR A 57 16.14 8.51 4.45
N GLY A 58 15.45 9.33 5.26
CA GLY A 58 14.09 9.08 5.71
C GLY A 58 13.05 9.07 4.58
N GLN A 59 13.37 9.63 3.41
CA GLN A 59 12.50 9.60 2.25
C GLN A 59 12.60 8.30 1.45
N ILE A 60 13.64 7.49 1.63
CA ILE A 60 13.82 6.23 0.90
C ILE A 60 12.63 5.28 1.11
N PRO A 61 12.16 5.00 2.35
CA PRO A 61 10.98 4.18 2.56
C PRO A 61 9.71 4.76 1.93
N VAL A 62 9.55 6.09 1.97
CA VAL A 62 8.39 6.80 1.39
C VAL A 62 8.37 6.65 -0.13
N PHE A 63 9.53 6.86 -0.77
CA PHE A 63 9.70 6.62 -2.21
C PHE A 63 9.37 5.18 -2.56
N MET A 64 9.91 4.22 -1.83
CA MET A 64 9.68 2.79 -2.08
C MET A 64 8.22 2.38 -1.89
N ALA A 65 7.54 2.97 -0.90
CA ALA A 65 6.12 2.77 -0.65
C ALA A 65 5.24 3.25 -1.81
N GLY A 66 5.67 4.26 -2.59
CA GLY A 66 4.98 4.69 -3.80
C GLY A 66 5.46 3.98 -5.07
N PHE A 67 6.77 3.81 -5.23
CA PHE A 67 7.39 3.24 -6.42
C PHE A 67 7.00 1.77 -6.63
N THR A 68 7.01 0.97 -5.56
CA THR A 68 6.73 -0.47 -5.70
C THR A 68 5.28 -0.78 -6.08
N PRO A 69 4.25 -0.10 -5.54
CA PRO A 69 2.90 -0.24 -6.07
C PRO A 69 2.74 0.24 -7.51
N LEU A 70 3.42 1.31 -7.91
CA LEU A 70 3.40 1.77 -9.31
C LEU A 70 4.03 0.76 -10.27
N LEU A 71 5.07 0.04 -9.85
CA LEU A 71 5.62 -1.08 -10.62
C LEU A 71 4.60 -2.21 -10.80
N VAL A 72 3.88 -2.57 -9.73
CA VAL A 72 2.82 -3.59 -9.79
C VAL A 72 1.67 -3.12 -10.69
N PHE A 73 1.29 -1.86 -10.58
CA PHE A 73 0.29 -1.22 -11.43
C PHE A 73 0.70 -1.26 -12.91
N GLY A 74 1.93 -0.89 -13.25
CA GLY A 74 2.45 -1.00 -14.62
C GLY A 74 2.43 -2.44 -15.15
N ALA A 75 2.93 -3.38 -14.34
CA ALA A 75 2.93 -4.81 -14.67
C ALA A 75 1.52 -5.38 -14.91
N SER A 76 0.51 -4.82 -14.24
CA SER A 76 -0.88 -5.25 -14.37
C SER A 76 -1.46 -5.06 -15.78
N PHE A 77 -0.93 -4.13 -16.58
CA PHE A 77 -1.39 -3.93 -17.96
C PHE A 77 -0.86 -4.97 -18.94
N ILE A 78 0.26 -5.62 -18.61
CA ILE A 78 0.81 -6.72 -19.40
C ILE A 78 -0.11 -7.95 -19.28
N ASN A 79 -0.71 -8.14 -18.11
CA ASN A 79 -1.64 -9.23 -17.86
C ASN A 79 -3.09 -8.81 -18.14
N LYS A 80 -3.64 -9.23 -19.29
CA LYS A 80 -5.03 -8.97 -19.69
C LYS A 80 -6.09 -9.48 -18.71
N LYS A 81 -5.76 -10.43 -17.82
CA LYS A 81 -6.68 -10.95 -16.79
C LYS A 81 -6.80 -10.03 -15.58
N SER A 82 -5.88 -9.08 -15.40
CA SER A 82 -5.99 -8.10 -14.32
C SER A 82 -7.06 -7.07 -14.68
N PHE A 83 -8.07 -6.96 -13.82
CA PHE A 83 -9.27 -6.17 -14.04
C PHE A 83 -9.03 -4.68 -13.73
N TRP A 84 -9.36 -3.80 -14.69
CA TRP A 84 -9.49 -2.35 -14.48
C TRP A 84 -10.97 -2.01 -14.59
N ARG A 85 -11.61 -1.62 -13.49
CA ARG A 85 -12.93 -0.97 -13.56
C ARG A 85 -12.95 0.15 -12.56
N ILE A 86 -13.07 1.36 -13.06
CA ILE A 86 -13.37 2.52 -12.23
C ILE A 86 -14.81 2.34 -11.76
N THR A 87 -14.94 2.08 -10.48
CA THR A 87 -16.22 1.95 -9.78
C THR A 87 -16.63 3.30 -9.21
N ARG A 88 -17.92 3.46 -8.86
CA ARG A 88 -18.39 4.66 -8.14
C ARG A 88 -17.63 4.89 -6.83
N PHE A 89 -17.09 3.82 -6.25
CA PHE A 89 -16.29 3.87 -5.04
C PHE A 89 -14.93 4.56 -5.27
N ASP A 90 -14.29 4.33 -6.42
CA ASP A 90 -13.02 4.98 -6.76
C ASP A 90 -13.19 6.49 -6.94
N VAL A 91 -14.34 6.90 -7.49
CA VAL A 91 -14.74 8.32 -7.56
C VAL A 91 -14.96 8.90 -6.17
N SER A 92 -15.58 8.15 -5.24
CA SER A 92 -15.72 8.59 -3.85
C SER A 92 -14.36 8.77 -3.15
N CYS A 93 -13.39 7.87 -3.39
CA CYS A 93 -12.03 8.03 -2.87
C CYS A 93 -11.35 9.29 -3.44
N ALA A 94 -11.50 9.54 -4.73
CA ALA A 94 -10.95 10.74 -5.37
C ALA A 94 -11.59 12.03 -4.82
N LEU A 95 -12.92 12.05 -4.65
CA LEU A 95 -13.64 13.15 -4.02
C LEU A 95 -13.20 13.36 -2.58
N LEU A 96 -13.01 12.28 -1.81
CA LEU A 96 -12.53 12.38 -0.43
C LEU A 96 -11.09 12.91 -0.36
N SER A 97 -10.23 12.55 -1.31
CA SER A 97 -8.87 13.11 -1.41
C SER A 97 -8.91 14.61 -1.71
N LEU A 98 -9.80 15.05 -2.60
CA LEU A 98 -10.01 16.47 -2.89
C LEU A 98 -10.55 17.24 -1.67
N THR A 99 -11.53 16.70 -0.95
CA THR A 99 -12.05 17.34 0.26
C THR A 99 -10.98 17.39 1.35
N THR A 100 -10.11 16.39 1.44
CA THR A 100 -8.95 16.39 2.36
C THR A 100 -8.03 17.58 2.08
N LEU A 101 -7.67 17.81 0.81
CA LEU A 101 -6.84 18.95 0.42
C LEU A 101 -7.52 20.29 0.72
N LEU A 102 -8.82 20.40 0.45
CA LEU A 102 -9.59 21.60 0.73
C LEU A 102 -9.69 21.88 2.24
N ILE A 103 -9.99 20.85 3.04
CA ILE A 103 -10.06 20.95 4.50
C ILE A 103 -8.70 21.34 5.07
N TRP A 104 -7.61 20.74 4.60
CA TRP A 104 -6.27 21.11 5.05
C TRP A 104 -5.94 22.56 4.67
N TYR A 105 -6.28 22.99 3.46
CA TYR A 105 -6.06 24.36 3.01
C TYR A 105 -6.75 25.39 3.91
N ILE A 106 -7.98 25.10 4.34
CA ILE A 106 -8.81 25.96 5.21
C ILE A 106 -8.35 25.89 6.66
N THR A 107 -8.23 24.68 7.22
CA THR A 107 -8.00 24.48 8.66
C THR A 107 -6.55 24.68 9.06
N LYS A 108 -5.61 24.55 8.13
CA LYS A 108 -4.16 24.52 8.39
C LYS A 108 -3.74 23.49 9.45
N ASN A 109 -4.61 22.52 9.77
CA ASN A 109 -4.37 21.52 10.78
C ASN A 109 -3.75 20.27 10.12
N PRO A 110 -2.46 19.97 10.36
CA PRO A 110 -1.78 18.84 9.74
C PRO A 110 -2.30 17.49 10.21
N ASP A 111 -2.75 17.37 11.47
CA ASP A 111 -3.24 16.11 12.03
C ASP A 111 -4.54 15.67 11.36
N LEU A 112 -5.44 16.62 11.08
CA LEU A 112 -6.67 16.33 10.35
C LEU A 112 -6.40 15.85 8.92
N ALA A 113 -5.41 16.45 8.25
CA ALA A 113 -5.01 16.02 6.92
C ALA A 113 -4.48 14.58 6.93
N ILE A 114 -3.68 14.22 7.94
CA ILE A 114 -3.14 12.87 8.11
C ILE A 114 -4.26 11.86 8.42
N PHE A 115 -5.21 12.21 9.29
CA PHE A 115 -6.36 11.36 9.58
C PHE A 115 -7.18 11.07 8.32
N LEU A 116 -7.51 12.09 7.54
CA LEU A 116 -8.26 11.91 6.30
C LEU A 116 -7.47 11.14 5.23
N ALA A 117 -6.15 11.32 5.18
CA ALA A 117 -5.27 10.52 4.31
C ALA A 117 -5.33 9.02 4.68
N ILE A 118 -5.32 8.69 5.97
CA ILE A 118 -5.48 7.31 6.45
C ILE A 118 -6.84 6.73 6.03
N VAL A 119 -7.92 7.51 6.18
CA VAL A 119 -9.27 7.08 5.75
C VAL A 119 -9.31 6.85 4.25
N SER A 120 -8.73 7.76 3.46
CA SER A 120 -8.65 7.62 2.00
C SER A 120 -7.87 6.38 1.58
N ASP A 121 -6.74 6.09 2.22
CA ASP A 121 -5.94 4.88 1.96
C ASP A 121 -6.71 3.60 2.34
N ALA A 122 -7.40 3.61 3.48
CA ALA A 122 -8.23 2.49 3.92
C ALA A 122 -9.37 2.18 2.95
N LEU A 123 -9.97 3.23 2.37
CA LEU A 123 -10.94 3.08 1.30
C LEU A 123 -10.28 2.53 0.04
N ALA A 124 -9.13 3.07 -0.38
CA ALA A 124 -8.38 2.57 -1.54
C ALA A 124 -8.00 1.08 -1.42
N ALA A 125 -7.81 0.58 -0.19
CA ALA A 125 -7.54 -0.83 0.09
C ALA A 125 -8.77 -1.75 -0.08
N LEU A 126 -10.00 -1.24 0.03
CA LEU A 126 -11.23 -2.06 0.04
C LEU A 126 -11.39 -2.98 -1.18
N PRO A 127 -11.15 -2.54 -2.43
CA PRO A 127 -11.28 -3.43 -3.59
C PRO A 127 -10.33 -4.64 -3.51
N THR A 128 -9.12 -4.43 -2.97
CA THR A 128 -8.15 -5.50 -2.76
C THR A 128 -8.53 -6.39 -1.58
N LEU A 129 -9.05 -5.82 -0.49
CA LEU A 129 -9.60 -6.59 0.64
C LEU A 129 -10.76 -7.50 0.22
N ILE A 130 -11.74 -6.96 -0.52
CA ILE A 130 -12.89 -7.71 -1.03
C ILE A 130 -12.41 -8.84 -1.95
N LYS A 131 -11.45 -8.56 -2.84
CA LYS A 131 -10.89 -9.56 -3.74
C LYS A 131 -10.13 -10.64 -2.97
N ALA A 132 -9.26 -10.27 -2.04
CA ALA A 132 -8.52 -11.21 -1.22
C ALA A 132 -9.44 -12.06 -0.32
N TRP A 133 -10.63 -11.58 0.03
CA TRP A 133 -11.65 -12.40 0.68
C TRP A 133 -12.35 -13.37 -0.29
N ARG A 134 -12.83 -12.87 -1.44
CA ARG A 134 -13.64 -13.66 -2.39
C ARG A 134 -12.82 -14.64 -3.23
N TYR A 135 -11.65 -14.21 -3.68
CA TYR A 135 -10.75 -14.91 -4.61
C TYR A 135 -9.30 -14.89 -4.06
N PRO A 136 -9.05 -15.48 -2.88
CA PRO A 136 -7.76 -15.42 -2.19
C PRO A 136 -6.59 -15.99 -3.01
N GLU A 137 -6.86 -16.92 -3.92
CA GLU A 137 -5.89 -17.54 -4.82
C GLU A 137 -5.32 -16.57 -5.87
N THR A 138 -6.01 -15.46 -6.11
CA THR A 138 -5.58 -14.42 -7.06
C THR A 138 -4.66 -13.38 -6.42
N GLU A 139 -4.30 -13.55 -5.15
CA GLU A 139 -3.46 -12.64 -4.38
C GLU A 139 -2.29 -13.32 -3.67
N SER A 140 -1.25 -12.54 -3.39
CA SER A 140 -0.05 -13.03 -2.71
C SER A 140 0.06 -12.48 -1.30
N ILE A 141 0.34 -13.35 -0.32
CA ILE A 141 0.59 -12.97 1.08
C ILE A 141 1.92 -12.21 1.24
N ARG A 142 2.91 -12.55 0.42
CA ARG A 142 4.31 -12.14 0.58
C ARG A 142 4.52 -10.62 0.69
N PRO A 143 3.98 -9.75 -0.19
CA PRO A 143 4.19 -8.31 -0.08
C PRO A 143 3.59 -7.73 1.21
N PHE A 144 2.44 -8.23 1.67
CA PHE A 144 1.79 -7.73 2.89
C PHE A 144 2.56 -8.16 4.14
N ALA A 145 3.04 -9.40 4.18
CA ALA A 145 3.89 -9.88 5.27
C ALA A 145 5.22 -9.10 5.33
N ALA A 146 5.82 -8.81 4.18
CA ALA A 146 6.99 -7.95 4.09
C ALA A 146 6.69 -6.53 4.58
N GLY A 147 5.53 -5.98 4.23
CA GLY A 147 5.04 -4.68 4.67
C GLY A 147 4.98 -4.53 6.19
N ILE A 148 4.61 -5.58 6.93
CA ILE A 148 4.66 -5.59 8.40
C ILE A 148 6.08 -5.36 8.90
N PHE A 149 7.04 -6.13 8.35
CA PHE A 149 8.44 -6.03 8.73
C PHE A 149 9.03 -4.66 8.38
N THR A 150 8.84 -4.20 7.14
CA THR A 150 9.47 -2.98 6.63
C THR A 150 8.89 -1.72 7.28
N THR A 151 7.58 -1.71 7.55
CA THR A 151 6.93 -0.63 8.29
C THR A 151 7.29 -0.69 9.78
N GLY A 152 7.44 -1.89 10.35
CA GLY A 152 7.98 -2.09 11.70
C GLY A 152 9.36 -1.48 11.88
N VAL A 153 10.26 -1.69 10.91
CA VAL A 153 11.58 -1.05 10.88
C VAL A 153 11.50 0.47 10.79
N ALA A 154 10.49 1.02 10.10
CA ALA A 154 10.30 2.46 10.01
C ALA A 154 9.99 3.12 11.37
N PHE A 155 9.41 2.41 12.34
CA PHE A 155 9.20 2.95 13.69
C PHE A 155 10.50 3.26 14.43
N ILE A 156 11.56 2.48 14.18
CA ILE A 156 12.89 2.74 14.73
C ILE A 156 13.42 4.08 14.20
N ALA A 157 12.95 4.50 13.02
CA ALA A 157 13.32 5.77 12.40
C ALA A 157 12.62 7.00 12.98
N ILE A 158 11.56 6.80 13.79
CA ILE A 158 10.75 7.88 14.33
C ILE A 158 11.42 8.46 15.58
N ASN A 159 11.96 9.67 15.44
CA ASN A 159 12.55 10.41 16.56
C ASN A 159 11.49 11.13 17.41
N THR A 160 10.35 11.47 16.82
CA THR A 160 9.27 12.25 17.46
C THR A 160 7.98 11.44 17.52
N TRP A 161 7.61 11.01 18.72
CA TRP A 161 6.40 10.21 18.96
C TRP A 161 5.18 11.11 19.14
N ASN A 162 4.66 11.62 18.04
CA ASN A 162 3.39 12.34 17.99
C ASN A 162 2.49 11.77 16.88
N PHE A 163 1.24 12.23 16.83
CA PHE A 163 0.24 11.75 15.88
C PHE A 163 0.76 11.81 14.44
N ALA A 164 1.35 12.94 14.04
CA ALA A 164 1.78 13.16 12.67
C ALA A 164 2.83 12.16 12.16
N HIS A 165 3.70 11.66 13.04
CA HIS A 165 4.77 10.73 12.64
C HIS A 165 4.36 9.26 12.80
N VAL A 166 3.46 8.95 13.73
CA VAL A 166 3.16 7.58 14.16
C VAL A 166 1.87 7.04 13.53
N ALA A 167 0.87 7.89 13.28
CA ALA A 167 -0.47 7.44 12.89
C ALA A 167 -0.49 6.65 11.58
N PHE A 168 0.16 7.15 10.52
CA PHE A 168 0.17 6.50 9.21
C PHE A 168 0.97 5.18 9.22
N PRO A 169 2.18 5.09 9.81
CA PRO A 169 2.87 3.81 9.99
C PRO A 169 2.08 2.78 10.78
N VAL A 170 1.39 3.18 11.87
CA VAL A 170 0.55 2.26 12.66
C VAL A 170 -0.58 1.72 11.80
N TYR A 171 -1.27 2.59 11.09
CA TYR A 171 -2.31 2.20 10.15
C TYR A 171 -1.80 1.20 9.11
N LEU A 172 -0.64 1.46 8.48
CA LEU A 172 -0.06 0.55 7.49
C LEU A 172 0.28 -0.83 8.07
N VAL A 173 0.83 -0.90 9.28
CA VAL A 173 1.08 -2.19 9.95
C VAL A 173 -0.24 -2.95 10.14
N LEU A 174 -1.27 -2.29 10.66
CA LEU A 174 -2.57 -2.90 10.88
C LEU A 174 -3.19 -3.40 9.57
N LEU A 175 -3.16 -2.61 8.51
CA LEU A 175 -3.66 -3.00 7.19
C LEU A 175 -2.93 -4.24 6.66
N ASN A 176 -1.60 -4.24 6.74
CA ASN A 176 -0.78 -5.37 6.30
C ASN A 176 -1.01 -6.63 7.13
N ILE A 177 -1.24 -6.51 8.45
CA ILE A 177 -1.64 -7.63 9.32
C ILE A 177 -2.98 -8.19 8.87
N VAL A 178 -3.99 -7.33 8.68
CA VAL A 178 -5.33 -7.75 8.23
C VAL A 178 -5.24 -8.50 6.90
N MET A 179 -4.53 -7.93 5.91
CA MET A 179 -4.31 -8.57 4.61
C MET A 179 -3.62 -9.93 4.73
N THR A 180 -2.55 -10.01 5.53
CA THR A 180 -1.76 -11.23 5.74
C THR A 180 -2.59 -12.33 6.40
N ILE A 181 -3.27 -12.02 7.50
CA ILE A 181 -4.11 -12.97 8.23
C ILE A 181 -5.27 -13.45 7.36
N MET A 182 -5.96 -12.52 6.69
CA MET A 182 -7.11 -12.83 5.85
C MET A 182 -6.72 -13.80 4.72
N LEU A 183 -5.65 -13.50 3.99
CA LEU A 183 -5.15 -14.38 2.93
C LEU A 183 -4.66 -15.73 3.48
N ALA A 184 -4.00 -15.76 4.64
CA ALA A 184 -3.56 -17.01 5.26
C ALA A 184 -4.72 -17.93 5.65
N ILE A 185 -5.80 -17.38 6.21
CA ILE A 185 -6.99 -18.15 6.60
C ILE A 185 -7.73 -18.65 5.35
N ARG A 186 -7.91 -17.78 4.35
CA ARG A 186 -8.71 -18.08 3.15
C ARG A 186 -8.01 -19.05 2.21
N ASN A 187 -6.69 -18.92 2.00
CA ASN A 187 -5.92 -19.86 1.18
C ASN A 187 -5.94 -21.29 1.74
N LYS A 188 -5.86 -21.46 3.07
CA LYS A 188 -5.99 -22.78 3.71
C LYS A 188 -7.34 -23.44 3.42
N LYS A 189 -8.44 -22.68 3.46
CA LYS A 189 -9.79 -23.17 3.15
C LYS A 189 -9.97 -23.56 1.68
N THR A 190 -9.35 -22.82 0.75
CA THR A 190 -9.43 -23.12 -0.70
C THR A 190 -8.66 -24.40 -1.03
N ILE A 191 -7.45 -24.57 -0.46
CA ILE A 191 -6.65 -25.80 -0.64
C ILE A 191 -7.41 -27.02 -0.08
N SER A 192 -7.97 -26.94 1.13
CA SER A 192 -8.70 -28.07 1.73
C SER A 192 -9.94 -28.51 0.96
N LYS A 193 -10.58 -27.62 0.20
CA LYS A 193 -11.72 -27.96 -0.67
C LYS A 193 -11.26 -28.68 -1.93
N THR A 194 -10.15 -28.25 -2.53
CA THR A 194 -9.61 -28.83 -3.77
C THR A 194 -9.06 -30.24 -3.56
N THR A 195 -8.53 -30.56 -2.37
CA THR A 195 -8.03 -31.91 -2.04
C THR A 195 -9.14 -32.90 -1.68
N ARG A 196 -10.39 -32.45 -1.54
CA ARG A 196 -11.56 -33.29 -1.18
C ARG A 196 -12.50 -33.59 -2.36
N THR A 197 -12.18 -33.08 -3.56
CA THR A 197 -12.90 -33.32 -4.82
C THR A 197 -12.04 -34.17 -5.74
#